data_AF-Q1HA50-F1
#
_entry.id   AF-Q1HA50-F1
#
_cell.length_a   1.000
_cell.length_b   1.000
_cell.length_c   1.000
_cell.angle_alpha   90.00
_cell.angle_beta   90.00
_cell.angle_gamma   90.00
#
_symmetry.space_group_name_H-M   'P 1'
#
loop_
_entity.id
_entity.type
_entity.pdbx_description
1 polymer ?
#
loop_
_entity_poly.entity_id
_entity_poly.type
_entity_poly.pdbx_seq_one_letter_code
_entity_poly.pdbx_strand_id
1 'polypeptide(L)'
;MKTAFVFLGLLLMIVAAVANGSGCCDHAITMFEKKMETLVMELKSSCRTPPVASSCQELHKKDPSLHSGVYELVFGLQKLPVYCHIGNFGCGDGGWTPVMKIDGKKLTFVYDSGFWSNKTVFNSEGGMTGFDQKETMLPSYWSTPLSKICLGMMIHGKVNYVVINKSASSLHSLIADGVYRATSLGRDKWKSLIGSEASLQRNCNKEGFNPVPETWRKTRIGYVANQENNCDTCDSYVGFDSKGDMSCGNYASYDADNGDRRTTTMGYILVQ
;
A
#
# COMPACT_ATOMS: atom_id res chain seq x y z
N MET A 1 -35.66 -13.07 -10.46
CA MET A 1 -36.32 -11.86 -11.01
C MET A 1 -35.57 -11.27 -12.20
N LYS A 2 -34.25 -11.03 -12.13
CA LYS A 2 -33.45 -10.50 -13.26
C LYS A 2 -33.42 -11.39 -14.52
N THR A 3 -33.36 -12.72 -14.36
CA THR A 3 -33.42 -13.68 -15.48
C THR A 3 -34.74 -13.63 -16.26
N ALA A 4 -35.87 -13.39 -15.59
CA ALA A 4 -37.18 -13.33 -16.23
C ALA A 4 -37.32 -12.12 -17.18
N PHE A 5 -36.70 -10.99 -16.86
CA PHE A 5 -36.70 -9.80 -17.73
C PHE A 5 -35.85 -9.99 -19.00
N VAL A 6 -34.76 -10.76 -18.91
CA VAL A 6 -33.92 -11.09 -20.08
C VAL A 6 -34.69 -11.98 -21.04
N PHE A 7 -35.40 -13.00 -20.54
CA PHE A 7 -36.23 -13.87 -21.37
C PHE A 7 -37.42 -13.13 -22.01
N LEU A 8 -38.06 -12.21 -21.28
CA LEU A 8 -39.16 -11.41 -21.81
C LEU A 8 -38.68 -10.43 -22.90
N GLY A 9 -37.50 -9.83 -22.71
CA GLY A 9 -36.86 -8.99 -23.72
C GLY A 9 -36.46 -9.77 -24.98
N LEU A 10 -35.93 -10.99 -24.83
CA LEU A 10 -35.65 -11.90 -25.95
C LEU A 10 -36.92 -12.21 -26.75
N LEU A 11 -38.01 -12.55 -26.05
CA LEU A 11 -39.26 -12.97 -26.67
C LEU A 11 -39.89 -11.83 -27.48
N LEU A 12 -39.89 -10.61 -26.93
CA LEU A 12 -40.41 -9.42 -27.61
C LEU A 12 -39.59 -9.04 -28.85
N MET A 13 -38.27 -9.21 -28.80
CA MET A 13 -37.37 -8.92 -29.94
C MET A 13 -37.51 -9.95 -31.06
N ILE A 14 -37.66 -11.23 -30.72
CA ILE A 14 -37.91 -12.30 -31.69
C ILE A 14 -39.26 -12.07 -32.39
N VAL A 15 -40.31 -11.73 -31.62
CA VAL A 15 -41.64 -11.42 -32.18
C VAL A 15 -41.59 -10.21 -33.12
N ALA A 16 -40.81 -9.17 -32.78
CA ALA A 16 -40.62 -8.01 -33.64
C ALA A 16 -39.82 -8.32 -34.93
N ALA A 17 -38.86 -9.22 -34.87
CA ALA A 17 -38.05 -9.64 -36.01
C ALA A 17 -38.85 -10.53 -36.99
N VAL A 18 -39.67 -11.47 -36.50
CA VAL A 18 -40.51 -12.32 -37.36
C VAL A 18 -41.55 -11.51 -38.13
N ALA A 19 -41.92 -10.32 -37.65
CA ALA A 19 -42.92 -9.45 -38.29
C ALA A 19 -42.41 -8.65 -39.50
N ASN A 20 -41.10 -8.45 -39.69
CA ASN A 20 -40.56 -7.54 -40.72
C ASN A 20 -39.43 -8.17 -41.55
N GLY A 21 -39.79 -8.77 -42.69
CA GLY A 21 -39.00 -8.91 -43.94
C GLY A 21 -37.49 -9.19 -43.87
N SER A 22 -37.08 -10.30 -44.51
CA SER A 22 -35.78 -11.00 -44.46
C SER A 22 -34.46 -10.19 -44.39
N GLY A 23 -34.37 -8.95 -44.86
CA GLY A 23 -33.13 -8.15 -44.81
C GLY A 23 -32.87 -7.41 -43.48
N CYS A 24 -33.93 -7.08 -42.72
CA CYS A 24 -33.79 -6.41 -41.42
C CYS A 24 -33.46 -7.43 -40.31
N CYS A 25 -33.91 -8.67 -40.48
CA CYS A 25 -33.64 -9.79 -39.58
C CYS A 25 -32.14 -10.07 -39.44
N ASP A 26 -31.39 -10.14 -40.54
CA ASP A 26 -29.96 -10.49 -40.50
C ASP A 26 -29.11 -9.45 -39.75
N HIS A 27 -29.44 -8.15 -39.91
CA HIS A 27 -28.76 -7.08 -39.17
C HIS A 27 -29.13 -7.08 -37.67
N ALA A 28 -30.39 -7.37 -37.35
CA ALA A 28 -30.83 -7.50 -35.97
C ALA A 28 -30.20 -8.72 -35.27
N ILE A 29 -30.05 -9.84 -35.99
CA ILE A 29 -29.41 -11.07 -35.50
C ILE A 29 -27.93 -10.81 -35.21
N THR A 30 -27.17 -10.25 -36.15
CA THR A 30 -25.74 -9.96 -35.95
C THR A 30 -25.48 -8.95 -34.82
N MET A 31 -26.33 -7.93 -34.67
CA MET A 31 -26.24 -7.00 -33.54
C MET A 31 -26.52 -7.69 -32.20
N PHE A 32 -27.45 -8.64 -32.19
CA PHE A 32 -27.80 -9.41 -31.00
C PHE A 32 -26.68 -10.38 -30.60
N GLU A 33 -26.10 -11.11 -31.56
CA GLU A 33 -24.92 -11.98 -31.34
C GLU A 33 -23.78 -11.20 -30.71
N LYS A 34 -23.44 -10.02 -31.25
CA LYS A 34 -22.39 -9.16 -30.70
C LYS A 34 -22.67 -8.70 -29.27
N LYS A 35 -23.92 -8.34 -28.96
CA LYS A 35 -24.31 -7.96 -27.58
C LYS A 35 -24.28 -9.15 -26.63
N MET A 36 -24.68 -10.33 -27.10
CA MET A 36 -24.59 -11.58 -26.35
C MET A 36 -23.13 -11.95 -26.05
N GLU A 37 -22.23 -11.82 -27.03
CA GLU A 37 -20.80 -12.02 -26.81
C GLU A 37 -20.22 -11.06 -25.76
N THR A 38 -20.59 -9.78 -25.83
CA THR A 38 -20.20 -8.79 -24.80
C THR A 38 -20.71 -9.17 -23.41
N LEU A 39 -21.99 -9.53 -23.28
CA LEU A 39 -22.57 -9.98 -22.01
C LEU A 39 -21.92 -11.27 -21.49
N VAL A 40 -21.60 -12.22 -22.38
CA VAL A 40 -20.89 -13.45 -22.03
C VAL A 40 -19.48 -13.14 -21.54
N MET A 41 -18.78 -12.17 -22.14
CA MET A 41 -17.47 -11.72 -21.67
C MET A 41 -17.56 -11.07 -20.28
N GLU A 42 -18.55 -10.21 -20.04
CA GLU A 42 -18.81 -9.60 -18.72
C GLU A 42 -19.19 -10.64 -17.66
N LEU A 43 -20.03 -11.63 -18.00
CA LEU A 43 -20.41 -12.72 -17.10
C LEU A 43 -19.22 -13.65 -16.80
N LYS A 44 -18.39 -13.99 -17.80
CA LYS A 44 -17.16 -14.77 -17.59
C LYS A 44 -16.18 -14.02 -16.68
N SER A 45 -16.09 -12.70 -16.80
CA SER A 45 -15.33 -11.85 -15.89
C SER A 45 -15.89 -11.93 -14.46
N SER A 46 -17.22 -11.86 -14.29
CA SER A 46 -17.88 -11.91 -12.98
C SER A 46 -17.83 -13.29 -12.31
N CYS A 47 -17.66 -14.37 -13.06
CA CYS A 47 -17.66 -15.76 -12.55
C CYS A 47 -16.26 -16.37 -12.38
N ARG A 48 -15.18 -15.65 -12.69
CA ARG A 48 -13.82 -16.13 -12.40
C ARG A 48 -13.61 -16.07 -10.89
N THR A 49 -13.37 -17.23 -10.26
CA THR A 49 -12.77 -17.25 -8.93
C THR A 49 -11.44 -16.51 -8.99
N PRO A 50 -11.19 -15.51 -8.12
CA PRO A 50 -9.91 -14.82 -8.10
C PRO A 50 -8.78 -15.87 -8.01
N PRO A 51 -7.70 -15.72 -8.78
CA PRO A 51 -6.58 -16.63 -8.65
C PRO A 51 -6.13 -16.63 -7.19
N VAL A 52 -5.95 -17.82 -6.61
CA VAL A 52 -5.30 -17.94 -5.30
C VAL A 52 -3.94 -17.28 -5.41
N ALA A 53 -3.75 -16.19 -4.67
CA ALA A 53 -2.55 -15.37 -4.72
C ALA A 53 -2.17 -14.95 -3.31
N SER A 54 -0.87 -14.86 -3.08
CA SER A 54 -0.27 -14.47 -1.79
C SER A 54 0.13 -12.99 -1.74
N SER A 55 0.01 -12.30 -2.87
CA SER A 55 0.29 -10.87 -3.00
C SER A 55 -0.51 -10.25 -4.15
N CYS A 56 -0.66 -8.95 -4.09
CA CYS A 56 -1.24 -8.13 -5.15
C CYS A 56 -0.39 -8.16 -6.42
N GLN A 57 0.94 -8.27 -6.29
CA GLN A 57 1.84 -8.39 -7.43
C GLN A 57 1.62 -9.70 -8.19
N GLU A 58 1.35 -10.79 -7.47
CA GLU A 58 1.00 -12.08 -8.07
C GLU A 58 -0.34 -12.00 -8.82
N LEU A 59 -1.35 -11.35 -8.25
CA LEU A 59 -2.63 -11.09 -8.93
C LEU A 59 -2.42 -10.30 -10.23
N HIS A 60 -1.70 -9.18 -10.17
CA HIS A 60 -1.43 -8.36 -11.34
C HIS A 60 -0.67 -9.14 -12.42
N LYS A 61 0.31 -9.98 -12.06
CA LYS A 61 1.04 -10.81 -13.04
C LYS A 61 0.13 -11.80 -13.75
N LYS A 62 -0.87 -12.36 -13.05
CA LYS A 62 -1.85 -13.30 -13.62
C LYS A 62 -2.89 -12.60 -14.48
N ASP A 63 -3.31 -11.41 -14.08
CA ASP A 63 -4.27 -10.60 -14.82
C ASP A 63 -3.85 -9.12 -14.80
N PRO A 64 -3.15 -8.64 -15.86
CA PRO A 64 -2.73 -7.25 -15.99
C PRO A 64 -3.89 -6.26 -16.15
N SER A 65 -5.13 -6.72 -16.37
CA SER A 65 -6.31 -5.86 -16.50
C SER A 65 -6.97 -5.55 -15.15
N LEU A 66 -6.45 -6.09 -14.05
CA LEU A 66 -6.95 -5.80 -12.71
C LEU A 66 -6.81 -4.32 -12.38
N HIS A 67 -7.77 -3.84 -11.60
CA HIS A 67 -7.80 -2.47 -11.09
C HIS A 67 -7.58 -2.49 -9.57
N SER A 68 -7.33 -1.31 -8.97
CA SER A 68 -7.26 -1.23 -7.52
C SER A 68 -8.59 -1.65 -6.88
N GLY A 69 -8.54 -2.46 -5.82
CA GLY A 69 -9.74 -3.03 -5.22
C GLY A 69 -9.45 -4.06 -4.14
N VAL A 70 -10.50 -4.59 -3.52
CA VAL A 70 -10.37 -5.63 -2.49
C VAL A 70 -10.32 -7.00 -3.15
N TYR A 71 -9.27 -7.76 -2.84
CA TYR A 71 -9.06 -9.13 -3.32
C TYR A 71 -8.78 -10.06 -2.14
N GLU A 72 -9.18 -11.33 -2.26
CA GLU A 72 -8.81 -12.34 -1.29
C GLU A 72 -7.37 -12.80 -1.52
N LEU A 73 -6.51 -12.56 -0.54
CA LEU A 73 -5.13 -13.04 -0.52
C LEU A 73 -4.96 -14.20 0.46
N VAL A 74 -4.03 -15.10 0.17
CA VAL A 74 -3.73 -16.29 0.98
C VAL A 74 -2.37 -16.14 1.65
N PHE A 75 -2.37 -16.20 2.98
CA PHE A 75 -1.19 -16.13 3.84
C PHE A 75 -1.10 -17.40 4.68
N GLY A 76 -0.40 -18.41 4.14
CA GLY A 76 -0.37 -19.75 4.73
C GLY A 76 -1.75 -20.42 4.66
N LEU A 77 -2.34 -20.73 5.83
CA LEU A 77 -3.70 -21.27 5.92
C LEU A 77 -4.80 -20.21 5.99
N GLN A 78 -4.42 -18.93 6.14
CA GLN A 78 -5.38 -17.83 6.30
C GLN A 78 -5.72 -17.20 4.96
N LYS A 79 -7.00 -16.88 4.77
CA LYS A 79 -7.49 -16.05 3.66
C LYS A 79 -7.96 -14.72 4.23
N LEU A 80 -7.52 -13.61 3.64
CA LEU A 80 -7.90 -12.27 4.09
C LEU A 80 -8.26 -11.39 2.90
N PRO A 81 -9.36 -10.63 2.97
CA PRO A 81 -9.63 -9.57 2.02
C PRO A 81 -8.62 -8.42 2.23
N VAL A 82 -7.94 -8.02 1.17
CA VAL A 82 -6.91 -6.97 1.19
C VAL A 82 -7.14 -6.01 0.02
N TYR A 83 -7.05 -4.71 0.28
CA TYR A 83 -7.10 -3.69 -0.76
C TYR A 83 -5.76 -3.65 -1.52
N CYS A 84 -5.75 -4.20 -2.73
CA CYS A 84 -4.60 -4.12 -3.61
C CYS A 84 -4.58 -2.78 -4.36
N HIS A 85 -3.43 -2.11 -4.31
CA HIS A 85 -3.18 -0.94 -5.14
C HIS A 85 -2.51 -1.40 -6.45
N ILE A 86 -3.27 -1.35 -7.54
CA ILE A 86 -2.84 -1.81 -8.87
C ILE A 86 -2.57 -0.61 -9.77
N GLY A 87 -1.41 -0.62 -10.44
CA GLY A 87 -0.95 0.44 -11.35
C GLY A 87 -0.08 1.49 -10.66
N ASN A 88 0.40 2.47 -11.42
CA ASN A 88 1.26 3.52 -10.90
C ASN A 88 0.48 4.67 -10.24
N PHE A 89 0.45 4.67 -8.91
CA PHE A 89 -0.09 5.76 -8.08
C PHE A 89 1.00 6.67 -7.47
N GLY A 90 2.26 6.52 -7.90
CA GLY A 90 3.41 7.24 -7.35
C GLY A 90 4.53 6.32 -6.84
N CYS A 91 4.25 5.03 -6.65
CA CYS A 91 5.25 4.02 -6.31
C CYS A 91 5.75 3.18 -7.50
N GLY A 92 5.25 3.45 -8.71
CA GLY A 92 5.55 2.69 -9.91
C GLY A 92 4.49 1.63 -10.22
N ASP A 93 4.49 1.13 -11.46
CA ASP A 93 3.53 0.13 -11.94
C ASP A 93 3.66 -1.22 -11.22
N GLY A 94 2.58 -1.98 -11.24
CA GLY A 94 2.47 -3.30 -10.63
C GLY A 94 1.44 -3.35 -9.50
N GLY A 95 1.40 -4.46 -8.77
CA GLY A 95 0.43 -4.73 -7.72
C GLY A 95 1.07 -4.58 -6.35
N TRP A 96 0.69 -3.55 -5.61
CA TRP A 96 1.25 -3.24 -4.29
C TRP A 96 0.38 -3.82 -3.18
N THR A 97 0.99 -4.64 -2.33
CA THR A 97 0.34 -5.26 -1.16
C THR A 97 0.53 -4.41 0.07
N PRO A 98 -0.54 -3.90 0.71
CA PRO A 98 -0.41 -3.17 1.96
C PRO A 98 0.08 -4.10 3.06
N VAL A 99 0.92 -3.54 3.93
CA VAL A 99 1.58 -4.24 5.04
C VAL A 99 1.15 -3.61 6.36
N MET A 100 1.31 -2.30 6.45
CA MET A 100 0.94 -1.54 7.65
C MET A 100 0.35 -0.18 7.27
N LYS A 101 -0.53 0.29 8.13
CA LYS A 101 -1.05 1.66 8.16
C LYS A 101 -0.88 2.19 9.58
N ILE A 102 -0.20 3.31 9.73
CA ILE A 102 0.31 3.78 11.01
C ILE A 102 -0.18 5.20 11.26
N ASP A 103 -0.98 5.40 12.30
CA ASP A 103 -1.42 6.73 12.68
C ASP A 103 -0.37 7.37 13.59
N GLY A 104 0.33 8.37 13.07
CA GLY A 104 1.40 9.04 13.80
C GLY A 104 0.96 9.71 15.10
N LYS A 105 -0.34 9.97 15.28
CA LYS A 105 -0.90 10.54 16.52
C LYS A 105 -1.15 9.49 17.59
N LYS A 106 -1.18 8.21 17.22
CA LYS A 106 -1.37 7.09 18.14
C LYS A 106 -0.04 6.51 18.55
N LEU A 107 -0.07 5.73 19.63
CA LEU A 107 1.10 5.05 20.17
C LEU A 107 1.12 3.55 19.84
N THR A 108 0.25 3.08 18.93
CA THR A 108 0.11 1.66 18.57
C THR A 108 1.41 1.10 17.99
N PHE A 109 2.09 1.84 17.12
CA PHE A 109 3.27 1.41 16.37
C PHE A 109 4.53 2.22 16.70
N VAL A 110 4.66 2.69 17.94
CA VAL A 110 5.92 3.29 18.43
C VAL A 110 7.09 2.31 18.30
N TYR A 111 8.32 2.82 18.37
CA TYR A 111 9.55 2.05 18.12
C TYR A 111 9.65 0.76 18.97
N ASP A 112 9.27 0.85 20.26
CA ASP A 112 9.32 -0.27 21.22
C ASP A 112 8.06 -1.17 21.16
N SER A 113 7.12 -0.90 20.25
CA SER A 113 5.92 -1.71 20.09
C SER A 113 6.27 -3.14 19.66
N GLY A 114 5.69 -4.12 20.35
CA GLY A 114 5.85 -5.54 20.01
C GLY A 114 5.35 -5.91 18.61
N PHE A 115 4.53 -5.06 17.97
CA PHE A 115 4.10 -5.26 16.58
C PHE A 115 5.29 -5.33 15.61
N TRP A 116 6.40 -4.64 15.87
CA TRP A 116 7.58 -4.69 15.00
C TRP A 116 8.28 -6.06 14.99
N SER A 117 8.24 -6.80 16.11
CA SER A 117 8.89 -8.11 16.23
C SER A 117 7.92 -9.28 16.11
N ASN A 118 6.65 -9.09 16.44
CA ASN A 118 5.65 -10.16 16.51
C ASN A 118 4.96 -10.38 15.17
N LYS A 119 4.37 -11.56 15.00
CA LYS A 119 3.56 -11.94 13.83
C LYS A 119 2.07 -11.88 14.19
N THR A 120 1.62 -10.70 14.58
CA THR A 120 0.27 -10.46 15.09
C THR A 120 -0.51 -9.56 14.13
N VAL A 121 -1.72 -9.96 13.78
CA VAL A 121 -2.63 -9.14 12.98
C VAL A 121 -3.24 -8.05 13.87
N PHE A 122 -3.33 -6.82 13.35
CA PHE A 122 -4.03 -5.73 14.00
C PHE A 122 -5.01 -5.08 13.03
N ASN A 123 -6.27 -4.94 13.45
CA ASN A 123 -7.34 -4.29 12.69
C ASN A 123 -7.35 -4.66 11.19
N SER A 124 -7.64 -5.93 10.88
CA SER A 124 -7.65 -6.46 9.50
C SER A 124 -8.63 -5.73 8.59
N GLU A 125 -9.73 -5.20 9.13
CA GLU A 125 -10.68 -4.35 8.38
C GLU A 125 -10.02 -3.09 7.81
N GLY A 126 -9.03 -2.53 8.52
CA GLY A 126 -8.20 -1.44 8.01
C GLY A 126 -7.39 -1.82 6.77
N GLY A 127 -7.15 -3.10 6.53
CA GLY A 127 -6.50 -3.62 5.31
C GLY A 127 -7.41 -3.68 4.09
N MET A 128 -8.73 -3.50 4.25
CA MET A 128 -9.72 -3.59 3.16
C MET A 128 -10.00 -2.25 2.48
N THR A 129 -9.28 -1.19 2.86
CA THR A 129 -9.43 0.15 2.31
C THR A 129 -8.10 0.68 1.77
N GLY A 130 -8.15 1.67 0.88
CA GLY A 130 -6.95 2.32 0.32
C GLY A 130 -6.25 3.26 1.30
N PHE A 131 -5.84 4.44 0.86
CA PHE A 131 -5.13 5.42 1.69
C PHE A 131 -6.08 6.21 2.63
N ASP A 132 -6.64 5.54 3.64
CA ASP A 132 -7.45 6.15 4.69
C ASP A 132 -6.67 6.27 6.02
N GLN A 133 -7.34 6.70 7.09
CA GLN A 133 -6.74 6.91 8.41
C GLN A 133 -7.02 5.76 9.39
N LYS A 134 -7.25 4.53 8.87
CA LYS A 134 -7.47 3.35 9.70
C LYS A 134 -6.16 2.58 9.85
N GLU A 135 -5.65 2.49 11.07
CA GLU A 135 -4.46 1.70 11.37
C GLU A 135 -4.65 0.22 11.02
N THR A 136 -3.59 -0.46 10.58
CA THR A 136 -3.64 -1.91 10.32
C THR A 136 -2.25 -2.51 10.37
N MET A 137 -2.18 -3.80 10.68
CA MET A 137 -1.02 -4.66 10.46
C MET A 137 -1.52 -5.99 9.91
N LEU A 138 -1.08 -6.33 8.70
CA LEU A 138 -1.53 -7.51 7.97
C LEU A 138 -0.46 -8.61 7.95
N PRO A 139 -0.83 -9.89 7.71
CA PRO A 139 0.14 -10.96 7.57
C PRO A 139 1.18 -10.76 6.48
N SER A 140 0.88 -9.94 5.47
CA SER A 140 1.85 -9.51 4.46
C SER A 140 3.13 -8.91 5.05
N TYR A 141 3.08 -8.36 6.28
CA TYR A 141 4.26 -7.91 7.02
C TYR A 141 5.33 -9.00 7.15
N TRP A 142 4.95 -10.23 7.46
CA TRP A 142 5.88 -11.33 7.71
C TRP A 142 5.84 -12.46 6.68
N SER A 143 4.89 -12.45 5.75
CA SER A 143 4.65 -13.57 4.84
C SER A 143 4.76 -13.24 3.35
N THR A 144 4.93 -11.97 2.97
CA THR A 144 5.06 -11.57 1.56
C THR A 144 6.52 -11.30 1.19
N PRO A 145 7.15 -12.16 0.36
CA PRO A 145 8.42 -11.83 -0.27
C PRO A 145 8.31 -10.56 -1.09
N LEU A 146 9.38 -9.77 -1.09
CA LEU A 146 9.37 -8.44 -1.69
C LEU A 146 10.67 -8.15 -2.45
N SER A 147 10.55 -7.28 -3.44
CA SER A 147 11.64 -6.69 -4.23
C SER A 147 11.66 -5.16 -4.13
N LYS A 148 10.53 -4.55 -3.78
CA LYS A 148 10.40 -3.12 -3.52
C LYS A 148 9.49 -2.84 -2.33
N ILE A 149 9.71 -1.70 -1.71
CA ILE A 149 8.93 -1.17 -0.60
C ILE A 149 8.48 0.24 -0.99
N CYS A 150 7.19 0.49 -0.88
CA CYS A 150 6.57 1.79 -1.08
C CYS A 150 6.21 2.34 0.31
N LEU A 151 6.83 3.47 0.64
CA LEU A 151 6.57 4.21 1.87
C LEU A 151 5.75 5.43 1.51
N GLY A 152 4.60 5.60 2.18
CA GLY A 152 3.72 6.74 1.99
C GLY A 152 3.48 7.48 3.29
N MET A 153 3.38 8.81 3.24
CA MET A 153 2.90 9.63 4.36
C MET A 153 1.81 10.58 3.86
N MET A 154 0.64 10.55 4.50
CA MET A 154 -0.42 11.52 4.25
C MET A 154 -0.23 12.76 5.11
N ILE A 155 -0.12 13.91 4.44
CA ILE A 155 -0.07 15.25 5.03
C ILE A 155 -1.04 16.16 4.28
N HIS A 156 -1.89 16.89 5.01
CA HIS A 156 -2.92 17.76 4.44
C HIS A 156 -3.81 17.08 3.38
N GLY A 157 -4.17 15.82 3.59
CA GLY A 157 -5.02 15.05 2.67
C GLY A 157 -4.32 14.55 1.41
N LYS A 158 -3.03 14.84 1.21
CA LYS A 158 -2.21 14.34 0.11
C LYS A 158 -1.23 13.28 0.62
N VAL A 159 -1.08 12.19 -0.12
CA VAL A 159 -0.05 11.19 0.17
C VAL A 159 1.18 11.46 -0.68
N ASN A 160 2.34 11.56 -0.02
CA ASN A 160 3.65 11.61 -0.67
C ASN A 160 4.30 10.24 -0.53
N TYR A 161 5.05 9.81 -1.56
CA TYR A 161 5.62 8.48 -1.64
C TYR A 161 7.12 8.48 -1.89
N VAL A 162 7.81 7.48 -1.33
CA VAL A 162 9.16 7.08 -1.74
C VAL A 162 9.22 5.58 -1.92
N VAL A 163 10.07 5.12 -2.84
CA VAL A 163 10.24 3.70 -3.16
C VAL A 163 11.67 3.28 -2.84
N ILE A 164 11.80 2.20 -2.08
CA ILE A 164 13.08 1.54 -1.78
C ILE A 164 13.13 0.24 -2.58
N ASN A 165 14.16 0.09 -3.42
CA ASN A 165 14.46 -1.18 -4.08
C ASN A 165 15.27 -2.06 -3.12
N LYS A 166 14.65 -3.08 -2.56
CA LYS A 166 15.28 -4.00 -1.60
C LYS A 166 14.62 -5.35 -1.70
N SER A 167 15.39 -6.41 -1.88
CA SER A 167 14.86 -7.78 -1.82
C SER A 167 14.91 -8.34 -0.40
N ALA A 168 13.83 -9.01 0.01
CA ALA A 168 13.75 -9.71 1.30
C ALA A 168 12.65 -10.79 1.26
N SER A 169 12.70 -11.73 2.20
CA SER A 169 11.64 -12.73 2.37
C SER A 169 10.36 -12.13 2.97
N SER A 170 10.47 -11.01 3.70
CA SER A 170 9.36 -10.16 4.15
C SER A 170 9.88 -8.86 4.76
N LEU A 171 8.99 -7.89 5.02
CA LEU A 171 9.38 -6.66 5.74
C LEU A 171 9.81 -6.98 7.18
N HIS A 172 9.13 -7.93 7.83
CA HIS A 172 9.50 -8.45 9.15
C HIS A 172 10.96 -8.92 9.19
N SER A 173 11.42 -9.65 8.16
CA SER A 173 12.81 -10.12 8.08
C SER A 173 13.86 -9.01 7.98
N LEU A 174 13.48 -7.80 7.55
CA LEU A 174 14.36 -6.63 7.47
C LEU A 174 14.41 -5.82 8.77
N ILE A 175 13.44 -5.99 9.67
CA ILE A 175 13.23 -5.10 10.81
C ILE A 175 13.35 -5.84 12.14
N ALA A 176 12.76 -7.02 12.26
CA ALA A 176 12.46 -7.67 13.55
C ALA A 176 13.70 -8.06 14.37
N ASP A 177 14.86 -8.26 13.72
CA ASP A 177 16.11 -8.57 14.40
C ASP A 177 16.85 -7.33 14.94
N GLY A 178 16.32 -6.13 14.69
CA GLY A 178 16.92 -4.87 15.14
C GLY A 178 18.22 -4.50 14.42
N VAL A 179 18.66 -5.28 13.43
CA VAL A 179 19.94 -5.04 12.73
C VAL A 179 19.79 -3.87 11.77
N TYR A 180 20.77 -2.96 11.80
CA TYR A 180 20.85 -1.83 10.88
C TYR A 180 21.09 -2.30 9.44
N ARG A 181 20.29 -1.80 8.50
CA ARG A 181 20.46 -2.03 7.06
C ARG A 181 20.28 -0.73 6.31
N ALA A 182 21.36 -0.23 5.72
CA ALA A 182 21.35 1.03 4.99
C ALA A 182 20.43 1.00 3.76
N THR A 183 19.85 2.16 3.46
CA THR A 183 19.27 2.50 2.14
C THR A 183 20.13 3.56 1.45
N SER A 184 19.74 3.98 0.25
CA SER A 184 20.48 4.97 -0.54
C SER A 184 19.52 5.98 -1.19
N LEU A 185 18.43 6.33 -0.50
CA LEU A 185 17.45 7.28 -1.02
C LEU A 185 17.96 8.72 -0.99
N GLY A 186 18.77 9.04 0.02
CA GLY A 186 19.23 10.39 0.29
C GLY A 186 18.21 11.23 1.05
N ARG A 187 18.74 12.24 1.74
CA ARG A 187 18.01 13.16 2.63
C ARG A 187 16.76 13.76 2.00
N ASP A 188 16.87 14.28 0.78
CA ASP A 188 15.78 14.99 0.11
C ASP A 188 14.59 14.08 -0.19
N LYS A 189 14.83 12.80 -0.49
CA LYS A 189 13.77 11.82 -0.67
C LYS A 189 13.03 11.57 0.64
N TRP A 190 13.74 11.39 1.75
CA TRP A 190 13.08 11.26 3.06
C TRP A 190 12.28 12.51 3.43
N LYS A 191 12.83 13.71 3.24
CA LYS A 191 12.11 14.97 3.47
C LYS A 191 10.88 15.10 2.57
N SER A 192 10.92 14.57 1.34
CA SER A 192 9.79 14.66 0.39
C SER A 192 8.51 13.96 0.88
N LEU A 193 8.60 13.00 1.82
CA LEU A 193 7.43 12.41 2.47
C LEU A 193 6.59 13.44 3.24
N ILE A 194 7.25 14.43 3.85
CA ILE A 194 6.62 15.49 4.64
C ILE A 194 6.40 16.74 3.77
N GLY A 195 7.22 16.96 2.75
CA GLY A 195 7.13 18.10 1.84
C GLY A 195 7.77 19.35 2.42
N SER A 196 7.15 20.52 2.22
CA SER A 196 7.71 21.83 2.61
C SER A 196 7.87 22.01 4.12
N GLU A 197 7.18 21.21 4.93
CA GLU A 197 7.26 21.25 6.39
C GLU A 197 8.39 20.38 6.95
N ALA A 198 9.07 19.60 6.11
CA ALA A 198 10.14 18.73 6.53
C ALA A 198 11.28 19.53 7.18
N SER A 199 11.72 19.09 8.35
CA SER A 199 12.88 19.64 9.04
C SER A 199 13.77 18.52 9.55
N LEU A 200 15.08 18.68 9.39
CA LEU A 200 16.08 17.75 9.91
C LEU A 200 17.31 18.56 10.29
N GLN A 201 18.08 18.12 11.28
CA GLN A 201 19.40 18.69 11.53
C GLN A 201 20.36 18.30 10.41
N ARG A 202 21.42 19.09 10.19
CA ARG A 202 22.17 19.13 8.92
C ARG A 202 23.17 17.99 8.74
N ASN A 203 23.62 17.39 9.84
CA ASN A 203 24.64 16.36 9.87
C ASN A 203 24.04 15.04 10.35
N CYS A 204 24.86 13.98 10.39
CA CYS A 204 24.42 12.58 10.43
C CYS A 204 23.36 12.24 9.35
N ASN A 205 23.72 11.34 8.44
CA ASN A 205 22.86 10.99 7.31
C ASN A 205 22.52 9.50 7.31
N LYS A 206 22.18 8.96 8.48
CA LYS A 206 21.92 7.52 8.65
C LYS A 206 20.48 7.22 8.25
N GLU A 207 20.34 6.46 7.16
CA GLU A 207 19.05 6.05 6.61
C GLU A 207 18.91 4.53 6.52
N GLY A 208 17.67 4.06 6.53
CA GLY A 208 17.30 2.69 6.18
C GLY A 208 16.45 1.98 7.23
N PHE A 209 16.74 0.70 7.45
CA PHE A 209 16.05 -0.13 8.45
C PHE A 209 16.85 -0.17 9.74
N ASN A 210 16.18 0.06 10.87
CA ASN A 210 16.79 0.23 12.19
C ASN A 210 18.01 1.19 12.18
N PRO A 211 17.94 2.42 11.64
CA PRO A 211 19.01 3.43 11.76
C PRO A 211 19.09 3.97 13.19
N VAL A 212 19.39 3.08 14.14
CA VAL A 212 19.35 3.35 15.57
C VAL A 212 20.58 4.20 15.97
N PRO A 213 20.38 5.41 16.53
CA PRO A 213 21.41 6.11 17.30
C PRO A 213 21.54 5.51 18.70
N GLU A 214 22.61 5.87 19.41
CA GLU A 214 22.75 5.51 20.83
C GLU A 214 21.72 6.23 21.71
N THR A 215 21.25 7.40 21.27
CA THR A 215 20.29 8.24 22.01
C THR A 215 18.81 7.87 21.79
N TRP A 216 17.92 8.86 21.95
CA TRP A 216 16.50 8.72 22.16
C TRP A 216 15.67 8.81 20.88
N ARG A 217 16.16 9.42 19.79
CA ARG A 217 15.41 9.53 18.53
C ARG A 217 15.66 8.35 17.60
N LYS A 218 14.87 7.28 17.78
CA LYS A 218 14.99 6.02 17.02
C LYS A 218 13.83 5.84 16.05
N THR A 219 14.10 5.16 14.94
CA THR A 219 13.11 4.70 13.97
C THR A 219 13.48 3.32 13.42
N ARG A 220 12.49 2.49 13.06
CA ARG A 220 12.56 1.21 12.36
C ARG A 220 12.78 1.39 10.88
N ILE A 221 12.17 2.40 10.27
CA ILE A 221 12.31 2.70 8.86
C ILE A 221 12.34 4.21 8.71
N GLY A 222 13.49 4.77 8.38
CA GLY A 222 13.60 6.21 8.34
C GLY A 222 14.99 6.76 8.10
N TYR A 223 15.11 8.03 8.40
CA TYR A 223 16.31 8.84 8.37
C TYR A 223 16.48 9.50 9.72
N VAL A 224 17.67 9.42 10.32
CA VAL A 224 18.01 10.14 11.55
C VAL A 224 19.17 11.10 11.29
N ALA A 225 19.14 12.25 11.97
CA ALA A 225 20.12 13.33 11.79
C ALA A 225 20.40 14.07 13.11
N ASN A 226 21.57 14.71 13.18
CA ASN A 226 22.04 15.62 14.24
C ASN A 226 22.88 16.78 13.67
N GLN A 227 23.62 17.45 14.54
CA GLN A 227 24.56 18.53 14.23
C GLN A 227 26.02 18.07 14.31
N GLU A 228 26.30 16.87 14.81
CA GLU A 228 27.64 16.31 14.96
C GLU A 228 28.12 15.51 13.71
N ASN A 229 29.39 15.11 13.73
CA ASN A 229 29.99 14.29 12.65
C ASN A 229 29.68 12.79 12.77
N ASN A 230 29.10 12.36 13.89
CA ASN A 230 28.67 10.97 14.14
C ASN A 230 27.14 10.91 14.25
N CYS A 231 26.59 9.70 14.38
CA CYS A 231 25.14 9.48 14.48
C CYS A 231 24.73 8.98 15.88
N ASP A 232 25.48 9.36 16.90
CA ASP A 232 25.30 8.82 18.25
C ASP A 232 24.18 9.59 18.96
N THR A 233 24.10 10.90 18.70
CA THR A 233 23.22 11.88 19.36
C THR A 233 22.16 12.47 18.44
N CYS A 234 21.49 11.65 17.63
CA CYS A 234 20.38 12.13 16.78
C CYS A 234 19.27 12.81 17.57
N ASP A 235 18.91 14.03 17.17
CA ASP A 235 17.77 14.79 17.72
C ASP A 235 16.70 15.08 16.65
N SER A 236 16.88 14.60 15.41
CA SER A 236 15.88 14.73 14.35
C SER A 236 15.71 13.45 13.54
N TYR A 237 14.50 13.22 13.01
CA TYR A 237 14.21 12.09 12.14
C TYR A 237 12.99 12.32 11.24
N VAL A 238 12.93 11.59 10.14
CA VAL A 238 11.71 11.29 9.38
C VAL A 238 11.56 9.77 9.38
N GLY A 239 10.42 9.23 9.82
CA GLY A 239 10.32 7.78 9.97
C GLY A 239 8.93 7.23 10.26
N PHE A 240 8.84 5.90 10.16
CA PHE A 240 7.65 5.08 10.40
C PHE A 240 7.73 4.41 11.76
N ASP A 241 7.76 5.25 12.79
CA ASP A 241 7.79 4.99 14.24
C ASP A 241 8.64 6.08 14.92
N SER A 242 8.48 6.23 16.23
CA SER A 242 9.40 6.98 17.08
C SER A 242 9.44 6.38 18.47
N LYS A 243 10.52 6.65 19.20
CA LYS A 243 10.60 6.35 20.63
C LYS A 243 9.74 7.33 21.43
N GLY A 244 8.49 6.94 21.66
CA GLY A 244 7.67 7.39 22.80
C GLY A 244 6.72 8.57 22.58
N ASP A 245 6.74 9.26 21.43
CA ASP A 245 5.96 10.49 21.23
C ASP A 245 5.18 10.57 19.91
N MET A 246 5.42 9.68 18.96
CA MET A 246 4.63 9.51 17.74
C MET A 246 4.90 8.16 17.09
N SER A 247 4.02 7.68 16.21
CA SER A 247 4.24 6.44 15.45
C SER A 247 4.63 6.67 13.99
N CYS A 248 4.58 7.90 13.47
CA CYS A 248 4.91 8.19 12.08
C CYS A 248 5.00 9.70 11.84
N GLY A 249 6.01 10.15 11.10
CA GLY A 249 6.14 11.54 10.66
C GLY A 249 7.55 12.08 10.77
N ASN A 250 7.66 13.34 11.19
CA ASN A 250 8.91 14.08 11.28
C ASN A 250 9.04 14.84 12.59
N TYR A 251 10.19 14.68 13.22
CA TYR A 251 10.60 15.44 14.38
C TYR A 251 11.95 16.10 14.11
N ALA A 252 12.10 17.34 14.54
CA ALA A 252 13.39 17.99 14.60
C ALA A 252 13.42 19.03 15.72
N SER A 253 14.57 19.12 16.38
CA SER A 253 14.89 20.15 17.37
C SER A 253 16.34 20.59 17.19
N TYR A 254 16.78 21.60 17.96
CA TYR A 254 18.18 22.03 18.08
C TYR A 254 18.83 22.37 16.73
N ASP A 255 18.49 23.54 16.19
CA ASP A 255 19.07 24.10 14.96
C ASP A 255 18.85 23.26 13.69
N ALA A 256 17.64 22.70 13.57
CA ALA A 256 17.21 22.00 12.37
C ALA A 256 17.04 22.95 11.16
N ASP A 257 17.18 22.39 9.96
CA ASP A 257 17.25 23.15 8.71
C ASP A 257 15.96 23.90 8.32
N ASN A 258 14.83 23.59 8.96
CA ASN A 258 13.54 24.26 8.79
C ASN A 258 12.86 24.52 10.16
N GLY A 259 13.70 24.82 11.16
CA GLY A 259 13.29 25.07 12.54
C GLY A 259 12.79 23.83 13.27
N ASP A 260 12.43 24.00 14.53
CA ASP A 260 11.86 22.92 15.34
C ASP A 260 10.51 22.48 14.78
N ARG A 261 10.35 21.18 14.57
CA ARG A 261 9.13 20.58 13.99
C ARG A 261 8.71 19.34 14.73
N ARG A 262 7.40 19.16 14.84
CA ARG A 262 6.77 17.92 15.30
C ARG A 262 5.52 17.66 14.46
N THR A 263 5.73 17.02 13.32
CA THR A 263 4.67 16.75 12.33
C THR A 263 4.31 15.27 12.38
N THR A 264 3.07 14.97 12.76
CA THR A 264 2.52 13.60 12.70
C THR A 264 1.82 13.38 11.37
N THR A 265 1.94 12.17 10.82
CA THR A 265 1.29 11.81 9.55
C THR A 265 0.57 10.47 9.66
N MET A 266 -0.30 10.18 8.69
CA MET A 266 -0.76 8.80 8.47
C MET A 266 0.24 8.10 7.55
N GLY A 267 0.96 7.12 8.08
CA GLY A 267 1.94 6.32 7.35
C GLY A 267 1.33 5.11 6.66
N TYR A 268 1.84 4.79 5.48
CA TYR A 268 1.50 3.60 4.70
C TYR A 268 2.77 2.86 4.32
N ILE A 269 2.78 1.54 4.51
CA ILE A 269 3.85 0.68 4.04
C ILE A 269 3.23 -0.38 3.14
N LEU A 270 3.72 -0.47 1.91
CA LEU A 270 3.31 -1.45 0.91
C LEU A 270 4.53 -2.14 0.31
N VAL A 271 4.35 -3.36 -0.18
CA VAL A 271 5.43 -4.18 -0.78
C VAL A 271 5.03 -4.74 -2.13
N GLN A 272 6.03 -4.97 -2.98
CA GLN A 272 5.90 -5.52 -4.34
C GLN A 272 6.97 -6.58 -4.64
#